data_AF-A0A973J2I5-F1
#
_entry.id   AF-A0A973J2I5-F1
#
_cell.length_a   1.000
_cell.length_b   1.000
_cell.length_c   1.000
_cell.angle_alpha   90.00
_cell.angle_beta   90.00
_cell.angle_gamma   90.00
#
_symmetry.space_group_name_H-M   'P 1'
#
loop_
_entity.id
_entity.type
_entity.pdbx_description
1 polymer ?
#
loop_
_entity_poly.entity_id
_entity_poly.type
_entity_poly.pdbx_seq_one_letter_code
_entity_poly.pdbx_strand_id
1 'polypeptide(L)'
;MKPIRIDDYCFDRVHLWVQYDCRIPQFIEVVVEVFYPQNRSANGLVMFNHGFLIGNDLLYYPKKIIGTFFDDNPLFGINPSNYYNYTQAIVEKNWAMAYVSACHTQIQGVPWTDIGGNPRVGQEAYAAASYLIKYGVTDFFYKVESKGRNCQFYDADLACKSKFMNSNNVIFAGHSVGGAHAQAAACGFEKLQELGRKDYRLFDPVMYDREFLPAFTDPMSKWDPSDRANPVGLVMLSPVDQKMSFLVPGMAPYREALSASKMPMAMVVGQCDCACLDQSVPPAWSDVASTTTQFTQLAPAETGSWAVVSNVERGSHCGYLTDTSDLCSMADMKSQCKRCPGVDKYKAKGDETAFTAELIKRFIDLYPDGGCFQGGFNEWINSDFINWLNQESPDGKVKLVPFPSGKYVDCVPPATPMA
;
A
#
# COMPACT_ATOMS: atom_id res chain seq x y z
N MET A 1 -19.71 8.66 14.61
CA MET A 1 -20.69 9.40 13.77
C MET A 1 -21.33 8.43 12.79
N LYS A 2 -22.45 8.75 12.12
CA LYS A 2 -22.89 7.93 10.96
C LYS A 2 -21.87 8.15 9.83
N PRO A 3 -21.52 7.13 9.02
CA PRO A 3 -20.59 7.31 7.91
C PRO A 3 -21.14 8.35 6.93
N ILE A 4 -20.24 9.12 6.32
CA ILE A 4 -20.59 10.04 5.24
C ILE A 4 -20.97 9.18 4.04
N ARG A 5 -22.13 9.44 3.43
CA ARG A 5 -22.59 8.68 2.25
C ARG A 5 -22.32 9.48 0.99
N ILE A 6 -21.71 8.82 0.02
CA ILE A 6 -21.52 9.32 -1.34
C ILE A 6 -22.07 8.21 -2.25
N ASP A 7 -23.25 8.46 -2.81
CA ASP A 7 -24.03 7.47 -3.56
C ASP A 7 -24.22 6.16 -2.77
N ASP A 8 -23.91 5.00 -3.36
CA ASP A 8 -24.03 3.68 -2.75
C ASP A 8 -22.80 3.29 -1.89
N TYR A 9 -21.93 4.25 -1.56
CA TYR A 9 -20.73 4.06 -0.76
C TYR A 9 -20.73 4.91 0.52
N CYS A 10 -20.12 4.33 1.55
CA CYS A 10 -19.90 4.94 2.85
C CYS A 10 -18.41 5.32 2.99
N PHE A 11 -18.14 6.47 3.60
CA PHE A 11 -16.82 6.90 4.04
C PHE A 11 -16.76 6.95 5.57
N ASP A 12 -15.66 6.42 6.12
CA ASP A 12 -15.34 6.52 7.55
C ASP A 12 -13.84 6.75 7.75
N ARG A 13 -13.47 7.19 8.95
CA ARG A 13 -12.07 7.41 9.35
C ARG A 13 -11.81 6.72 10.69
N VAL A 14 -10.96 5.71 10.67
CA VAL A 14 -10.59 4.92 11.84
C VAL A 14 -9.23 5.39 12.36
N HIS A 15 -9.14 5.55 13.68
CA HIS A 15 -7.91 5.92 14.38
C HIS A 15 -7.49 4.79 15.31
N LEU A 16 -6.25 4.31 15.18
CA LEU A 16 -5.74 3.17 15.94
C LEU A 16 -4.35 3.47 16.47
N TRP A 17 -4.01 2.85 17.59
CA TRP A 17 -2.62 2.67 17.98
C TRP A 17 -2.22 1.23 17.70
N VAL A 18 -1.07 1.03 17.05
CA VAL A 18 -0.53 -0.29 16.77
C VAL A 18 0.74 -0.49 17.60
N GLN A 19 0.76 -1.54 18.41
CA GLN A 19 1.97 -2.06 19.03
C GLN A 19 2.47 -3.24 18.20
N TYR A 20 3.70 -3.21 17.68
CA TYR A 20 4.15 -4.24 16.74
C TYR A 20 4.34 -5.63 17.35
N ASP A 21 4.63 -5.73 18.65
CA ASP A 21 4.69 -6.98 19.41
C ASP A 21 4.39 -6.64 20.87
N CYS A 22 3.61 -7.46 21.57
CA CYS A 22 3.22 -7.22 22.95
C CYS A 22 4.40 -7.10 23.93
N ARG A 23 5.58 -7.62 23.56
CA ARG A 23 6.82 -7.54 24.34
C ARG A 23 7.58 -6.23 24.17
N ILE A 24 7.23 -5.41 23.17
CA ILE A 24 7.94 -4.18 22.84
C ILE A 24 7.00 -3.00 23.10
N PRO A 25 7.23 -2.14 24.10
CA PRO A 25 6.33 -1.04 24.45
C PRO A 25 6.51 0.17 23.51
N GLN A 26 6.39 -0.08 22.21
CA GLN A 26 6.46 0.93 21.15
C GLN A 26 5.13 0.94 20.40
N PHE A 27 4.50 2.11 20.34
CA PHE A 27 3.19 2.32 19.74
C PHE A 27 3.30 3.31 18.60
N ILE A 28 2.67 2.98 17.48
CA ILE A 28 2.55 3.86 16.33
C ILE A 28 1.09 4.26 16.15
N GLU A 29 0.82 5.54 15.97
CA GLU A 29 -0.54 5.98 15.64
C GLU A 29 -0.77 5.81 14.14
N VAL A 30 -1.90 5.20 13.80
CA VAL A 30 -2.32 4.89 12.43
C VAL A 30 -3.71 5.49 12.20
N VAL A 31 -3.88 6.08 11.03
CA VAL A 31 -5.15 6.62 10.56
C VAL A 31 -5.52 5.91 9.27
N VAL A 32 -6.75 5.43 9.20
CA VAL A 32 -7.28 4.71 8.05
C VAL A 32 -8.54 5.42 7.55
N GLU A 33 -8.46 5.99 6.35
CA GLU A 33 -9.63 6.52 5.64
C GLU A 33 -10.19 5.42 4.74
N VAL A 34 -11.46 5.07 4.87
CA VAL A 34 -12.03 3.88 4.23
C VAL A 34 -13.34 4.19 3.53
N PHE A 35 -13.43 3.76 2.28
CA PHE A 35 -14.60 3.81 1.42
C PHE A 35 -15.10 2.38 1.19
N TYR A 36 -16.35 2.11 1.54
CA TYR A 36 -16.92 0.77 1.47
C TYR A 36 -18.39 0.78 1.02
N PRO A 37 -18.89 -0.31 0.40
CA PRO A 37 -20.28 -0.38 -0.05
C PRO A 37 -21.30 -0.18 1.07
N GLN A 38 -22.37 0.56 0.81
CA GLN A 38 -23.46 0.79 1.78
C GLN A 38 -24.12 -0.53 2.21
N ASN A 39 -24.20 -1.52 1.32
CA ASN A 39 -24.73 -2.85 1.60
C ASN A 39 -23.79 -3.73 2.44
N ARG A 40 -22.60 -3.24 2.82
CA ARG A 40 -21.61 -3.94 3.65
C ARG A 40 -21.19 -5.31 3.11
N SER A 41 -21.13 -5.42 1.79
CA SER A 41 -20.84 -6.67 1.08
C SER A 41 -19.61 -6.57 0.17
N ALA A 42 -18.53 -5.97 0.68
CA ALA A 42 -17.33 -5.75 -0.11
C ALA A 42 -16.65 -7.07 -0.50
N ASN A 43 -16.35 -7.22 -1.79
CA ASN A 43 -15.76 -8.43 -2.37
C ASN A 43 -14.25 -8.54 -2.12
N GLY A 44 -13.59 -7.44 -1.77
CA GLY A 44 -12.17 -7.32 -1.48
C GLY A 44 -11.82 -5.89 -1.07
N LEU A 45 -10.57 -5.67 -0.69
CA LEU A 45 -10.05 -4.39 -0.23
C LEU A 45 -8.83 -3.97 -1.05
N VAL A 46 -8.83 -2.74 -1.57
CA VAL A 46 -7.59 -2.09 -2.01
C VAL A 46 -7.05 -1.29 -0.82
N MET A 47 -5.93 -1.74 -0.25
CA MET A 47 -5.24 -1.02 0.82
C MET A 47 -4.11 -0.17 0.23
N PHE A 48 -4.35 1.12 0.09
CA PHE A 48 -3.41 2.08 -0.47
C PHE A 48 -2.52 2.67 0.63
N ASN A 49 -1.23 2.36 0.59
CA ASN A 49 -0.24 2.88 1.53
C ASN A 49 0.15 4.30 1.15
N HIS A 50 -0.15 5.25 2.02
CA HIS A 50 0.22 6.64 1.82
C HIS A 50 1.67 6.85 2.28
N GLY A 51 2.56 7.08 1.33
CA GLY A 51 3.99 7.20 1.58
C GLY A 51 4.45 8.38 2.43
N PHE A 52 3.60 9.35 2.76
CA PHE A 52 4.06 10.49 3.55
C PHE A 52 4.23 10.11 5.02
N LEU A 53 5.48 9.91 5.44
CA LEU A 53 5.88 10.01 6.83
C LEU A 53 5.56 11.43 7.31
N ILE A 54 4.75 11.55 8.37
CA ILE A 54 4.50 12.85 8.99
C ILE A 54 5.78 13.29 9.67
N GLY A 55 6.48 14.17 8.99
CA GLY A 55 7.80 14.62 9.36
C GLY A 55 7.82 15.82 10.28
N ASN A 56 8.77 15.77 11.21
CA ASN A 56 9.35 16.88 11.94
C ASN A 56 8.37 17.79 12.67
N ASP A 57 7.97 17.31 13.84
CA ASP A 57 7.91 18.23 14.96
C ASP A 57 8.89 17.73 16.03
N LEU A 58 9.96 18.49 16.31
CA LEU A 58 10.80 18.25 17.49
C LEU A 58 9.96 18.34 18.78
N LEU A 59 8.88 19.11 18.71
CA LEU A 59 7.86 19.16 19.72
C LEU A 59 6.75 18.14 19.45
N TYR A 60 6.89 17.14 18.59
CA TYR A 60 5.80 16.18 18.26
C TYR A 60 5.27 15.52 19.52
N TYR A 61 6.15 14.92 20.34
CA TYR A 61 5.72 14.33 21.61
C TYR A 61 5.16 15.40 22.58
N PRO A 62 5.82 16.56 22.78
CA PRO A 62 5.22 17.67 23.53
C PRO A 62 3.85 18.18 23.02
N LYS A 63 3.66 18.38 21.71
CA LYS A 63 2.44 18.84 21.04
C LYS A 63 1.39 17.75 20.98
N LYS A 64 1.78 16.49 20.96
CA LYS A 64 0.87 15.36 21.12
C LYS A 64 0.39 15.27 22.57
N ILE A 65 1.27 15.45 23.54
CA ILE A 65 0.91 15.53 24.96
C ILE A 65 -0.01 16.73 25.20
N ILE A 66 0.37 17.93 24.75
CA ILE A 66 -0.41 19.16 24.81
C ILE A 66 -1.73 19.02 24.04
N GLY A 67 -1.70 18.53 22.80
CA GLY A 67 -2.85 18.28 21.95
C GLY A 67 -3.81 17.22 22.49
N THR A 68 -3.32 16.27 23.30
CA THR A 68 -4.18 15.35 24.08
C THR A 68 -4.93 16.09 25.19
N PHE A 69 -4.40 17.22 25.69
CA PHE A 69 -5.09 18.09 26.65
C PHE A 69 -5.98 19.17 25.99
N PHE A 70 -5.75 19.52 24.73
CA PHE A 70 -6.46 20.59 24.01
C PHE A 70 -7.29 20.11 22.80
N ASP A 71 -7.40 18.80 22.59
CA ASP A 71 -8.13 18.15 21.48
C ASP A 71 -7.65 18.51 20.05
N ASP A 72 -6.40 18.96 19.92
CA ASP A 72 -5.78 19.40 18.67
C ASP A 72 -4.53 18.55 18.36
N ASN A 73 -4.71 17.43 17.62
CA ASN A 73 -3.61 16.54 17.26
C ASN A 73 -3.22 16.68 15.77
N PRO A 74 -1.91 16.79 15.45
CA PRO A 74 -1.41 17.11 14.10
C PRO A 74 -1.72 16.07 13.01
N LEU A 75 -2.03 14.82 13.38
CA LEU A 75 -2.47 13.78 12.44
C LEU A 75 -3.85 14.03 11.83
N PHE A 76 -4.69 14.81 12.51
CA PHE A 76 -6.06 15.08 12.06
C PHE A 76 -6.12 15.92 10.78
N GLY A 77 -5.07 16.70 10.48
CA GLY A 77 -5.02 17.55 9.30
C GLY A 77 -4.60 16.84 8.01
N ILE A 78 -4.13 15.58 8.07
CA ILE A 78 -3.63 14.87 6.88
C ILE A 78 -4.67 13.86 6.42
N ASN A 79 -5.28 14.17 5.28
CA ASN A 79 -6.27 13.34 4.61
C ASN A 79 -5.59 12.72 3.38
N PRO A 80 -4.96 11.55 3.49
CA PRO A 80 -4.24 10.91 2.39
C PRO A 80 -5.14 10.67 1.16
N SER A 81 -6.43 10.41 1.38
CA SER A 81 -7.43 10.32 0.31
C SER A 81 -7.49 11.58 -0.55
N ASN A 82 -7.15 12.76 -0.03
CA ASN A 82 -7.14 14.00 -0.82
C ASN A 82 -6.20 13.91 -2.05
N TYR A 83 -5.13 13.12 -1.98
CA TYR A 83 -4.14 13.03 -3.07
C TYR A 83 -4.24 11.74 -3.89
N TYR A 84 -4.93 10.70 -3.41
CA TYR A 84 -4.96 9.38 -4.05
C TYR A 84 -6.37 8.79 -4.19
N ASN A 85 -7.42 9.63 -4.27
CA ASN A 85 -8.81 9.17 -4.32
C ASN A 85 -9.18 8.46 -5.63
N TYR A 86 -8.90 7.15 -5.74
CA TYR A 86 -9.29 6.29 -6.85
C TYR A 86 -10.58 5.52 -6.55
N THR A 87 -11.43 6.00 -5.64
CA THR A 87 -12.64 5.28 -5.18
C THR A 87 -13.65 5.02 -6.30
N GLN A 88 -13.56 5.72 -7.43
CA GLN A 88 -14.36 5.38 -8.61
C GLN A 88 -14.01 3.99 -9.18
N ALA A 89 -12.77 3.52 -8.98
CA ALA A 89 -12.28 2.24 -9.50
C ALA A 89 -12.87 1.00 -8.79
N ILE A 90 -13.42 1.15 -7.57
CA ILE A 90 -13.89 0.03 -6.76
C ILE A 90 -15.40 -0.26 -6.90
N VAL A 91 -16.16 0.67 -7.49
CA VAL A 91 -17.63 0.65 -7.47
C VAL A 91 -18.21 -0.55 -8.22
N GLU A 92 -17.72 -0.82 -9.43
CA GLU A 92 -18.31 -1.82 -10.34
C GLU A 92 -18.19 -3.25 -9.83
N LYS A 93 -17.15 -3.55 -9.04
CA LYS A 93 -16.91 -4.88 -8.46
C LYS A 93 -17.32 -4.97 -6.99
N ASN A 94 -17.94 -3.92 -6.45
CA ASN A 94 -18.30 -3.82 -5.04
C ASN A 94 -17.09 -4.06 -4.12
N TRP A 95 -15.92 -3.51 -4.44
CA TRP A 95 -14.73 -3.55 -3.58
C TRP A 95 -14.75 -2.39 -2.60
N ALA A 96 -13.94 -2.47 -1.54
CA ALA A 96 -13.63 -1.35 -0.66
C ALA A 96 -12.24 -0.78 -0.99
N MET A 97 -12.01 0.48 -0.61
CA MET A 97 -10.69 1.11 -0.71
C MET A 97 -10.36 1.82 0.59
N ALA A 98 -9.16 1.57 1.11
CA ALA A 98 -8.67 2.21 2.31
C ALA A 98 -7.32 2.90 2.05
N TYR A 99 -7.10 4.01 2.74
CA TYR A 99 -5.86 4.78 2.72
C TYR A 99 -5.29 4.81 4.11
N VAL A 100 -4.09 4.28 4.27
CA VAL A 100 -3.43 4.19 5.58
C VAL A 100 -2.29 5.19 5.67
N SER A 101 -2.27 5.95 6.77
CA SER A 101 -1.17 6.84 7.16
C SER A 101 -0.71 6.51 8.56
N ALA A 102 0.59 6.65 8.82
CA ALA A 102 1.17 6.35 10.13
C ALA A 102 2.17 7.41 10.59
N CYS A 103 2.28 7.53 11.90
CA CYS A 103 2.96 8.66 12.55
C CYS A 103 4.37 8.34 13.05
N HIS A 104 5.36 8.36 12.16
CA HIS A 104 6.75 8.08 12.52
C HIS A 104 7.51 9.34 12.89
N THR A 105 8.45 9.24 13.84
CA THR A 105 9.33 10.36 14.21
C THR A 105 10.43 10.52 13.13
N GLN A 106 10.56 11.69 12.53
CA GLN A 106 11.74 12.06 11.74
C GLN A 106 12.79 12.69 12.67
N ILE A 107 14.05 12.25 12.61
CA ILE A 107 15.12 12.76 13.49
C ILE A 107 15.81 13.94 12.80
N GLN A 108 15.74 15.14 13.40
CA GLN A 108 16.56 16.29 12.95
C GLN A 108 18.04 16.03 13.18
N GLY A 109 18.86 16.28 12.16
CA GLY A 109 20.32 16.07 12.15
C GLY A 109 20.79 14.89 11.30
N VAL A 110 19.88 14.01 10.89
CA VAL A 110 20.13 12.95 9.91
C VAL A 110 19.11 13.11 8.76
N PRO A 111 19.33 14.07 7.83
CA PRO A 111 18.39 14.37 6.74
C PRO A 111 18.18 13.22 5.72
N TRP A 112 18.72 12.04 5.99
CA TRP A 112 18.71 10.82 5.16
C TRP A 112 17.96 9.65 5.81
N THR A 113 17.14 9.88 6.84
CA THR A 113 16.37 8.79 7.48
C THR A 113 15.21 8.32 6.59
N ASP A 114 15.52 7.43 5.66
CA ASP A 114 14.74 6.26 5.25
C ASP A 114 13.25 6.37 5.05
N ILE A 115 12.85 7.24 4.12
CA ILE A 115 11.43 7.47 3.88
C ILE A 115 10.78 6.26 3.17
N GLY A 116 11.53 5.51 2.35
CA GLY A 116 11.03 4.32 1.64
C GLY A 116 11.63 2.96 2.05
N GLY A 117 12.80 2.96 2.68
CA GLY A 117 13.49 1.73 3.09
C GLY A 117 12.98 1.10 4.38
N ASN A 118 12.04 1.76 5.09
CA ASN A 118 11.54 1.29 6.37
C ASN A 118 10.32 0.37 6.22
N PRO A 119 10.46 -0.95 6.41
CA PRO A 119 9.34 -1.88 6.22
C PRO A 119 8.21 -1.74 7.25
N ARG A 120 8.43 -1.01 8.37
CA ARG A 120 7.42 -0.83 9.42
C ARG A 120 6.13 -0.19 8.88
N VAL A 121 6.24 0.77 7.96
CA VAL A 121 5.08 1.43 7.35
C VAL A 121 4.25 0.45 6.51
N GLY A 122 4.90 -0.50 5.84
CA GLY A 122 4.20 -1.60 5.15
C GLY A 122 3.53 -2.57 6.12
N GLN A 123 4.22 -2.90 7.22
CA GLN A 123 3.67 -3.74 8.28
C GLN A 123 2.44 -3.12 8.95
N GLU A 124 2.41 -1.80 9.11
CA GLU A 124 1.24 -1.06 9.60
C GLU A 124 0.07 -1.14 8.61
N ALA A 125 0.33 -1.04 7.30
CA ALA A 125 -0.70 -1.20 6.29
C ALA A 125 -1.32 -2.62 6.32
N TYR A 126 -0.49 -3.65 6.50
CA TYR A 126 -0.97 -5.02 6.70
C TYR A 126 -1.83 -5.15 7.97
N ALA A 127 -1.35 -4.56 9.07
CA ALA A 127 -2.05 -4.57 10.35
C ALA A 127 -3.42 -3.88 10.26
N ALA A 128 -3.48 -2.71 9.64
CA ALA A 128 -4.69 -1.95 9.40
C ALA A 128 -5.67 -2.67 8.46
N ALA A 129 -5.19 -3.33 7.40
CA ALA A 129 -6.05 -4.12 6.52
C ALA A 129 -6.70 -5.30 7.27
N SER A 130 -5.91 -6.01 8.08
CA SER A 130 -6.40 -7.11 8.91
C SER A 130 -7.42 -6.62 9.95
N TYR A 131 -7.20 -5.43 10.53
CA TYR A 131 -8.15 -4.80 11.42
C TYR A 131 -9.51 -4.55 10.73
N LEU A 132 -9.50 -3.94 9.54
CA LEU A 132 -10.72 -3.68 8.77
C LEU A 132 -11.48 -4.95 8.40
N ILE A 133 -10.76 -6.04 8.09
CA ILE A 133 -11.36 -7.35 7.79
C ILE A 133 -12.05 -7.92 9.04
N LYS A 134 -11.34 -7.94 10.17
CA LYS A 134 -11.85 -8.57 11.39
C LYS A 134 -12.92 -7.76 12.10
N TYR A 135 -12.80 -6.44 12.12
CA TYR A 135 -13.64 -5.55 12.93
C TYR A 135 -14.50 -4.59 12.10
N GLY A 136 -14.15 -4.34 10.85
CA GLY A 136 -14.80 -3.32 10.02
C GLY A 136 -14.38 -1.90 10.41
N VAL A 137 -15.27 -0.92 10.19
CA VAL A 137 -15.00 0.52 10.44
C VAL A 137 -15.34 0.98 11.86
N THR A 138 -15.29 0.05 12.83
CA THR A 138 -15.67 0.34 14.23
C THR A 138 -14.46 0.68 15.08
N ASP A 139 -14.63 1.56 16.06
CA ASP A 139 -13.75 1.80 17.22
C ASP A 139 -14.05 0.81 18.38
N PHE A 140 -15.24 0.18 18.38
CA PHE A 140 -15.69 -0.75 19.42
C PHE A 140 -15.19 -2.20 19.28
N PHE A 141 -14.01 -2.45 18.72
CA PHE A 141 -13.48 -3.80 18.51
C PHE A 141 -13.36 -4.61 19.83
N TYR A 142 -13.13 -3.94 20.96
CA TYR A 142 -13.04 -4.57 22.29
C TYR A 142 -14.35 -5.23 22.74
N LYS A 143 -15.51 -4.76 22.27
CA LYS A 143 -16.79 -5.42 22.51
C LYS A 143 -16.84 -6.75 21.77
N VAL A 144 -16.22 -6.85 20.60
CA VAL A 144 -16.13 -8.08 19.78
C VAL A 144 -15.21 -9.13 20.40
N GLU A 145 -14.11 -8.72 21.03
CA GLU A 145 -13.16 -9.66 21.65
C GLU A 145 -13.52 -10.09 23.08
N SER A 146 -14.59 -9.54 23.67
CA SER A 146 -14.95 -9.81 25.07
C SER A 146 -15.43 -11.24 25.37
N LYS A 147 -15.51 -12.14 24.38
CA LYS A 147 -15.55 -13.60 24.58
C LYS A 147 -14.21 -14.10 25.17
N GLY A 148 -13.91 -13.74 26.41
CA GLY A 148 -12.70 -14.17 27.12
C GLY A 148 -12.18 -13.21 28.19
N ARG A 149 -12.70 -11.98 28.27
CA ARG A 149 -12.15 -10.94 29.17
C ARG A 149 -13.06 -10.52 30.35
N ASN A 150 -14.06 -11.34 30.70
CA ASN A 150 -15.02 -11.05 31.79
C ASN A 150 -15.77 -9.71 31.66
N CYS A 151 -15.89 -9.16 30.45
CA CYS A 151 -16.67 -7.94 30.22
C CYS A 151 -18.11 -8.30 29.82
N GLN A 152 -19.11 -7.81 30.55
CA GLN A 152 -20.55 -8.07 30.33
C GLN A 152 -21.13 -7.47 29.03
N PHE A 153 -20.29 -6.96 28.12
CA PHE A 153 -20.72 -6.09 27.01
C PHE A 153 -20.46 -6.69 25.62
N TYR A 154 -20.28 -8.01 25.51
CA TYR A 154 -20.19 -8.69 24.21
C TYR A 154 -21.50 -8.53 23.44
N ASP A 155 -21.44 -7.90 22.27
CA ASP A 155 -22.55 -7.79 21.33
C ASP A 155 -22.12 -8.38 19.97
N ALA A 156 -22.49 -9.64 19.75
CA ALA A 156 -22.21 -10.35 18.49
C ALA A 156 -22.90 -9.70 17.30
N ASP A 157 -24.08 -9.11 17.50
CA ASP A 157 -24.83 -8.46 16.45
C ASP A 157 -24.15 -7.16 16.02
N LEU A 158 -23.58 -6.41 16.96
CA LEU A 158 -22.78 -5.23 16.68
C LEU A 158 -21.50 -5.60 15.91
N ALA A 159 -20.83 -6.69 16.31
CA ALA A 159 -19.65 -7.21 15.62
C ALA A 159 -19.95 -7.65 14.17
N CYS A 160 -21.07 -8.34 13.96
CA CYS A 160 -21.50 -8.78 12.65
C CYS A 160 -21.91 -7.58 11.78
N LYS A 161 -22.62 -6.60 12.37
CA LYS A 161 -23.02 -5.39 11.67
C LYS A 161 -21.83 -4.52 11.30
N SER A 162 -20.76 -4.44 12.10
CA SER A 162 -19.63 -3.55 11.80
C SER A 162 -18.79 -4.02 10.62
N LYS A 163 -18.74 -5.33 10.34
CA LYS A 163 -18.08 -5.89 9.18
C LYS A 163 -18.74 -5.40 7.89
N PHE A 164 -17.89 -5.10 6.90
CA PHE A 164 -18.33 -4.74 5.55
C PHE A 164 -17.70 -5.61 4.47
N MET A 165 -16.85 -6.56 4.85
CA MET A 165 -16.06 -7.42 3.96
C MET A 165 -16.65 -8.83 3.94
N ASN A 166 -16.86 -9.38 2.74
CA ASN A 166 -17.27 -10.78 2.51
C ASN A 166 -16.09 -11.72 2.27
N SER A 167 -14.91 -11.17 2.04
CA SER A 167 -13.65 -11.91 1.89
C SER A 167 -12.56 -11.21 2.72
N ASN A 168 -11.41 -11.86 2.88
CA ASN A 168 -10.22 -11.23 3.45
C ASN A 168 -9.18 -10.86 2.38
N ASN A 169 -9.59 -10.82 1.10
CA ASN A 169 -8.68 -10.55 -0.01
C ASN A 169 -8.30 -9.06 -0.05
N VAL A 170 -6.99 -8.82 -0.16
CA VAL A 170 -6.42 -7.46 -0.18
C VAL A 170 -5.46 -7.30 -1.34
N ILE A 171 -5.68 -6.26 -2.15
CA ILE A 171 -4.68 -5.72 -3.07
C ILE A 171 -3.95 -4.62 -2.31
N PHE A 172 -2.65 -4.80 -2.08
CA PHE A 172 -1.83 -3.71 -1.54
C PHE A 172 -1.38 -2.81 -2.67
N ALA A 173 -1.59 -1.51 -2.50
CA ALA A 173 -1.22 -0.51 -3.50
C ALA A 173 -0.45 0.63 -2.84
N GLY A 174 0.32 1.39 -3.61
CA GLY A 174 0.96 2.58 -3.09
C GLY A 174 1.69 3.39 -4.14
N HIS A 175 1.91 4.66 -3.83
CA HIS A 175 2.68 5.59 -4.65
C HIS A 175 3.95 6.06 -3.93
N SER A 176 5.03 6.31 -4.69
CA SER A 176 6.30 6.79 -4.14
C SER A 176 6.84 5.81 -3.10
N VAL A 177 7.31 6.30 -1.96
CA VAL A 177 7.71 5.45 -0.83
C VAL A 177 6.57 4.54 -0.32
N GLY A 178 5.30 4.93 -0.48
CA GLY A 178 4.15 4.06 -0.21
C GLY A 178 4.10 2.86 -1.15
N GLY A 179 4.56 3.02 -2.40
CA GLY A 179 4.71 1.92 -3.36
C GLY A 179 5.80 0.93 -2.93
N ALA A 180 6.89 1.40 -2.32
CA ALA A 180 7.88 0.52 -1.69
C ALA A 180 7.26 -0.18 -0.48
N HIS A 181 6.64 0.54 0.45
CA HIS A 181 6.02 -0.05 1.65
C HIS A 181 4.92 -1.08 1.35
N ALA A 182 4.16 -0.90 0.26
CA ALA A 182 3.17 -1.88 -0.19
C ALA A 182 3.80 -3.27 -0.47
N GLN A 183 5.08 -3.32 -0.86
CA GLN A 183 5.82 -4.58 -1.04
C GLN A 183 5.94 -5.34 0.28
N ALA A 184 6.24 -4.67 1.40
CA ALA A 184 6.31 -5.33 2.71
C ALA A 184 4.93 -5.83 3.15
N ALA A 185 3.89 -5.03 2.95
CA ALA A 185 2.52 -5.41 3.31
C ALA A 185 2.05 -6.66 2.53
N ALA A 186 2.38 -6.72 1.24
CA ALA A 186 2.01 -7.80 0.35
C ALA A 186 2.65 -9.17 0.68
N CYS A 187 3.68 -9.22 1.53
CA CYS A 187 4.30 -10.48 1.94
C CYS A 187 3.38 -11.37 2.80
N GLY A 188 2.38 -10.79 3.47
CA GLY A 188 1.49 -11.53 4.37
C GLY A 188 2.06 -11.77 5.77
N PHE A 189 1.19 -12.15 6.71
CA PHE A 189 1.51 -12.23 8.14
C PHE A 189 2.69 -13.15 8.45
N GLU A 190 2.67 -14.38 7.92
CA GLU A 190 3.65 -15.42 8.23
C GLU A 190 5.05 -14.97 7.82
N LYS A 191 5.18 -14.38 6.63
CA LYS A 191 6.46 -13.89 6.12
C LYS A 191 6.92 -12.64 6.85
N LEU A 192 6.02 -11.70 7.16
CA LEU A 192 6.33 -10.53 7.99
C LEU A 192 6.86 -10.94 9.37
N GLN A 193 6.28 -11.97 9.98
CA GLN A 193 6.72 -12.51 11.26
C GLN A 193 8.09 -13.22 11.14
N GLU A 194 8.29 -14.02 10.10
CA GLU A 194 9.55 -14.70 9.82
C GLU A 194 10.71 -13.70 9.66
N LEU A 195 10.55 -12.72 8.77
CA LEU A 195 11.54 -11.66 8.54
C LEU A 195 11.75 -10.83 9.80
N GLY A 196 10.67 -10.47 10.50
CA GLY A 196 10.74 -9.76 11.76
C GLY A 196 11.55 -10.48 12.84
N ARG A 197 11.48 -11.81 12.92
CA ARG A 197 12.32 -12.60 13.84
C ARG A 197 13.78 -12.63 13.41
N LYS A 198 14.04 -12.83 12.11
CA LYS A 198 15.40 -12.85 11.53
C LYS A 198 16.15 -11.54 11.79
N ASP A 199 15.42 -10.43 11.70
CA ASP A 199 15.98 -9.09 11.75
C ASP A 199 15.82 -8.41 13.12
N TYR A 200 15.41 -9.16 14.15
CA TYR A 200 15.12 -8.64 15.51
C TYR A 200 14.11 -7.49 15.54
N ARG A 201 13.22 -7.44 14.55
CA ARG A 201 12.11 -6.50 14.39
C ARG A 201 10.80 -7.25 14.43
N LEU A 202 10.46 -7.78 15.61
CA LEU A 202 9.27 -8.62 15.81
C LEU A 202 7.99 -7.99 15.23
N PHE A 203 7.11 -8.86 14.73
CA PHE A 203 5.81 -8.52 14.18
C PHE A 203 4.76 -9.55 14.63
N ASP A 204 3.94 -9.14 15.59
CA ASP A 204 2.74 -9.80 16.10
C ASP A 204 1.83 -8.70 16.69
N PRO A 205 1.22 -7.86 15.83
CA PRO A 205 0.67 -6.59 16.26
C PRO A 205 -0.54 -6.74 17.18
N VAL A 206 -0.66 -5.78 18.11
CA VAL A 206 -1.82 -5.53 18.96
C VAL A 206 -2.34 -4.13 18.65
N MET A 207 -3.63 -3.99 18.39
CA MET A 207 -4.26 -2.70 18.12
C MET A 207 -4.98 -2.21 19.36
N TYR A 208 -4.90 -0.90 19.61
CA TYR A 208 -5.55 -0.23 20.73
C TYR A 208 -6.49 0.86 20.22
N ASP A 209 -7.60 1.02 20.93
CA ASP A 209 -8.51 2.15 20.72
C ASP A 209 -7.78 3.42 21.15
N ARG A 210 -8.02 4.49 20.40
CA ARG A 210 -7.45 5.79 20.68
C ARG A 210 -8.12 6.46 21.89
N GLU A 211 -9.43 6.35 22.02
CA GLU A 211 -10.20 7.17 22.96
C GLU A 211 -10.26 6.56 24.38
N PHE A 212 -10.07 5.24 24.51
CA PHE A 212 -10.17 4.52 25.79
C PHE A 212 -8.96 3.61 26.05
N LEU A 213 -8.01 4.08 26.86
CA LEU A 213 -6.94 3.26 27.46
C LEU A 213 -7.57 2.36 28.55
N PRO A 214 -8.15 1.18 28.21
CA PRO A 214 -7.38 -0.07 28.08
C PRO A 214 -7.94 -1.05 27.02
N ALA A 215 -8.64 -0.59 25.98
CA ALA A 215 -9.18 -1.47 24.94
C ALA A 215 -8.07 -1.88 23.95
N PHE A 216 -7.80 -3.18 23.82
CA PHE A 216 -6.76 -3.72 22.94
C PHE A 216 -7.15 -5.06 22.33
N THR A 217 -6.65 -5.37 21.13
CA THR A 217 -6.93 -6.63 20.46
C THR A 217 -6.10 -7.77 21.05
N ASP A 218 -6.47 -9.03 20.87
CA ASP A 218 -5.51 -10.12 21.02
C ASP A 218 -4.39 -9.95 19.98
N PRO A 219 -3.17 -10.45 20.24
CA PRO A 219 -2.10 -10.46 19.23
C PRO A 219 -2.58 -11.14 17.95
N MET A 220 -2.18 -10.60 16.80
CA MET A 220 -2.63 -11.09 15.50
C MET A 220 -2.31 -12.58 15.26
N SER A 221 -1.27 -13.12 15.89
CA SER A 221 -0.96 -14.56 15.89
C SER A 221 -2.05 -15.45 16.50
N LYS A 222 -2.98 -14.86 17.26
CA LYS A 222 -4.15 -15.54 17.83
C LYS A 222 -5.37 -15.48 16.92
N TRP A 223 -5.32 -14.71 15.84
CA TRP A 223 -6.45 -14.55 14.94
C TRP A 223 -6.50 -15.67 13.91
N ASP A 224 -7.70 -16.07 13.52
CA ASP A 224 -7.88 -17.02 12.45
C ASP A 224 -7.33 -16.46 11.13
N PRO A 225 -6.79 -17.30 10.23
CA PRO A 225 -6.29 -16.83 8.93
C PRO A 225 -7.34 -16.05 8.12
N SER A 226 -8.62 -16.43 8.22
CA SER A 226 -9.73 -15.75 7.55
C SER A 226 -10.03 -14.35 8.11
N ASP A 227 -9.54 -14.03 9.31
CA ASP A 227 -9.67 -12.70 9.91
C ASP A 227 -8.44 -11.82 9.63
N ARG A 228 -7.40 -12.37 8.99
CA ARG A 228 -6.18 -11.65 8.61
C ARG A 228 -6.23 -11.30 7.13
N ALA A 229 -5.59 -10.20 6.76
CA ALA A 229 -5.45 -9.83 5.36
C ALA A 229 -4.80 -10.97 4.56
N ASN A 230 -5.45 -11.39 3.47
CA ASN A 230 -4.91 -12.29 2.48
C ASN A 230 -4.44 -11.47 1.28
N PRO A 231 -3.13 -11.20 1.13
CA PRO A 231 -2.63 -10.49 -0.05
C PRO A 231 -2.95 -11.30 -1.32
N VAL A 232 -3.68 -10.68 -2.25
CA VAL A 232 -4.03 -11.29 -3.55
C VAL A 232 -3.51 -10.50 -4.74
N GLY A 233 -2.98 -9.30 -4.52
CA GLY A 233 -2.32 -8.50 -5.55
C GLY A 233 -1.44 -7.39 -4.98
N LEU A 234 -0.55 -6.87 -5.82
CA LEU A 234 0.32 -5.73 -5.52
C LEU A 234 0.37 -4.74 -6.69
N VAL A 235 0.08 -3.46 -6.43
CA VAL A 235 0.23 -2.38 -7.41
C VAL A 235 1.20 -1.32 -6.88
N MET A 236 2.28 -1.07 -7.60
CA MET A 236 3.33 -0.12 -7.21
C MET A 236 3.39 1.01 -8.24
N LEU A 237 3.07 2.22 -7.81
CA LEU A 237 3.17 3.43 -8.64
C LEU A 237 4.44 4.19 -8.27
N SER A 238 5.39 4.29 -9.20
CA SER A 238 6.68 4.97 -9.01
C SER A 238 7.33 4.68 -7.65
N PRO A 239 7.59 3.39 -7.29
CA PRO A 239 8.02 3.04 -5.94
C PRO A 239 9.40 3.62 -5.62
N VAL A 240 9.52 4.31 -4.49
CA VAL A 240 10.79 4.92 -4.03
C VAL A 240 11.31 4.14 -2.83
N ASP A 241 12.46 3.50 -2.99
CA ASP A 241 13.18 2.84 -1.90
C ASP A 241 14.45 3.64 -1.61
N GLN A 242 14.53 4.23 -0.41
CA GLN A 242 15.71 4.95 0.01
C GLN A 242 16.45 4.10 1.04
N LYS A 243 17.75 3.92 0.82
CA LYS A 243 18.58 2.97 1.56
C LYS A 243 18.73 3.34 3.04
N MET A 244 18.46 2.34 3.89
CA MET A 244 18.71 2.47 5.32
C MET A 244 20.17 2.37 5.72
N SER A 245 20.50 3.08 6.81
CA SER A 245 21.70 2.84 7.61
C SER A 245 21.93 1.33 7.77
N PHE A 246 23.21 0.91 7.76
CA PHE A 246 23.69 -0.49 7.78
C PHE A 246 23.08 -1.42 8.86
N LEU A 247 22.31 -0.87 9.81
CA LEU A 247 21.70 -1.58 10.93
C LEU A 247 20.25 -2.05 10.67
N VAL A 248 19.68 -1.79 9.49
CA VAL A 248 18.27 -2.13 9.17
C VAL A 248 18.18 -2.88 7.82
N PRO A 249 17.40 -3.98 7.71
CA PRO A 249 17.42 -4.87 6.54
C PRO A 249 16.91 -4.27 5.22
N GLY A 250 16.27 -3.09 5.25
CA GLY A 250 15.66 -2.45 4.08
C GLY A 250 14.49 -3.25 3.50
N MET A 251 14.09 -2.92 2.27
CA MET A 251 12.97 -3.55 1.56
C MET A 251 13.35 -4.80 0.75
N ALA A 252 14.65 -5.06 0.53
CA ALA A 252 15.12 -6.16 -0.32
C ALA A 252 14.64 -7.56 0.14
N PRO A 253 14.65 -7.92 1.45
CA PRO A 253 14.16 -9.23 1.89
C PRO A 253 12.66 -9.46 1.60
N TYR A 254 11.88 -8.38 1.58
CA TYR A 254 10.45 -8.42 1.27
C TYR A 254 10.23 -8.67 -0.23
N ARG A 255 11.03 -8.02 -1.09
CA ARG A 255 11.00 -8.26 -2.54
C ARG A 255 11.43 -9.68 -2.90
N GLU A 256 12.45 -10.21 -2.22
CA GLU A 256 12.87 -11.61 -2.36
C GLU A 256 11.72 -12.57 -2.03
N ALA A 257 11.00 -12.34 -0.93
CA ALA A 257 9.85 -13.16 -0.57
C ALA A 257 8.69 -13.05 -1.58
N LEU A 258 8.43 -11.84 -2.09
CA LEU A 258 7.44 -11.61 -3.13
C LEU A 258 7.80 -12.27 -4.46
N SER A 259 9.09 -12.41 -4.78
CA SER A 259 9.51 -13.04 -6.04
C SER A 259 9.06 -14.50 -6.18
N ALA A 260 8.88 -15.19 -5.06
CA ALA A 260 8.36 -16.56 -5.02
C ALA A 260 6.83 -16.63 -4.87
N SER A 261 6.15 -15.49 -4.78
CA SER A 261 4.70 -15.42 -4.55
C SER A 261 3.93 -15.56 -5.85
N LYS A 262 2.96 -16.49 -5.87
CA LYS A 262 2.07 -16.74 -7.02
C LYS A 262 0.88 -15.79 -6.99
N MET A 263 1.15 -14.52 -7.25
CA MET A 263 0.19 -13.45 -7.08
C MET A 263 0.42 -12.36 -8.14
N PRO A 264 -0.61 -11.83 -8.82
CA PRO A 264 -0.46 -10.71 -9.74
C PRO A 264 0.24 -9.52 -9.09
N MET A 265 1.28 -8.99 -9.73
CA MET A 265 2.00 -7.79 -9.27
C MET A 265 2.29 -6.86 -10.45
N ALA A 266 1.94 -5.58 -10.34
CA ALA A 266 2.16 -4.58 -11.38
C ALA A 266 2.97 -3.40 -10.83
N MET A 267 4.06 -3.06 -11.50
CA MET A 267 4.84 -1.85 -11.27
C MET A 267 4.65 -0.88 -12.43
N VAL A 268 4.32 0.37 -12.14
CA VAL A 268 4.27 1.46 -13.12
C VAL A 268 5.30 2.51 -12.72
N VAL A 269 6.14 2.91 -13.67
CA VAL A 269 7.14 3.97 -13.46
C VAL A 269 7.00 5.06 -14.51
N GLY A 270 7.31 6.30 -14.16
CA GLY A 270 7.36 7.41 -15.11
C GLY A 270 8.74 7.55 -15.73
N GLN A 271 8.84 7.66 -17.06
CA GLN A 271 10.13 7.81 -17.76
C GLN A 271 10.95 9.02 -17.26
N CYS A 272 10.25 10.06 -16.80
CA CYS A 272 10.83 11.32 -16.35
C CYS A 272 10.80 11.50 -14.82
N ASP A 273 10.60 10.40 -14.08
CA ASP A 273 10.60 10.35 -12.62
C ASP A 273 12.02 10.06 -12.10
N CYS A 274 12.70 11.09 -11.60
CA CYS A 274 14.02 10.92 -11.00
C CYS A 274 13.96 10.35 -9.58
N ALA A 275 12.83 10.47 -8.86
CA ALA A 275 12.73 9.97 -7.49
C ALA A 275 12.81 8.45 -7.46
N CYS A 276 12.04 7.77 -8.31
CA CYS A 276 12.07 6.30 -8.36
C CYS A 276 13.19 5.73 -9.24
N LEU A 277 13.67 6.46 -10.27
CA LEU A 277 14.68 5.94 -11.20
C LEU A 277 16.12 6.35 -10.89
N ASP A 278 16.36 7.48 -10.22
CA ASP A 278 17.73 7.98 -9.95
C ASP A 278 18.04 8.08 -8.46
N GLN A 279 17.09 8.51 -7.64
CA GLN A 279 17.29 8.75 -6.21
C GLN A 279 17.01 7.51 -5.35
N SER A 280 16.18 6.60 -5.85
CA SER A 280 15.91 5.32 -5.21
C SER A 280 17.13 4.40 -5.30
N VAL A 281 17.44 3.70 -4.21
CA VAL A 281 18.56 2.76 -4.09
C VAL A 281 18.06 1.44 -3.49
N PRO A 282 17.82 0.40 -4.31
CA PRO A 282 18.02 0.37 -5.76
C PRO A 282 16.96 1.20 -6.53
N PRO A 283 17.24 1.61 -7.78
CA PRO A 283 16.24 2.25 -8.63
C PRO A 283 15.05 1.30 -8.88
N ALA A 284 13.85 1.83 -9.09
CA ALA A 284 12.66 1.02 -9.35
C ALA A 284 12.84 0.13 -10.59
N TRP A 285 13.37 0.71 -11.67
CA TRP A 285 13.66 0.06 -12.93
C TRP A 285 14.85 0.74 -13.65
N SER A 286 15.50 0.03 -14.58
CA SER A 286 16.58 0.55 -15.43
C SER A 286 16.61 -0.20 -16.75
N ASP A 287 16.95 0.51 -17.82
CA ASP A 287 17.27 -0.04 -19.15
C ASP A 287 18.65 -0.73 -19.19
N VAL A 288 19.48 -0.51 -18.17
CA VAL A 288 20.79 -1.15 -18.03
C VAL A 288 20.61 -2.53 -17.38
N ALA A 289 20.73 -3.58 -18.19
CA ALA A 289 20.51 -4.97 -17.74
C ALA A 289 21.39 -5.43 -16.57
N SER A 290 22.56 -4.82 -16.36
CA SER A 290 23.46 -5.13 -15.23
C SER A 290 23.11 -4.41 -13.93
N THR A 291 22.14 -3.49 -13.94
CA THR A 291 21.73 -2.73 -12.77
C THR A 291 20.69 -3.51 -11.97
N THR A 292 21.02 -3.82 -10.71
CA THR A 292 20.03 -4.32 -9.76
C THR A 292 19.01 -3.23 -9.45
N THR A 293 17.76 -3.49 -9.82
CA THR A 293 16.59 -2.63 -9.59
C THR A 293 15.63 -3.29 -8.59
N GLN A 294 14.66 -2.53 -8.08
CA GLN A 294 13.55 -3.10 -7.31
C GLN A 294 12.80 -4.15 -8.14
N PHE A 295 12.56 -3.88 -9.43
CA PHE A 295 11.91 -4.84 -10.33
C PHE A 295 12.70 -6.14 -10.47
N THR A 296 14.02 -6.08 -10.70
CA THR A 296 14.85 -7.31 -10.80
C THR A 296 14.95 -8.07 -9.47
N GLN A 297 14.71 -7.42 -8.33
CA GLN A 297 14.60 -8.11 -7.03
C GLN A 297 13.23 -8.77 -6.85
N LEU A 298 12.16 -8.20 -7.42
CA LEU A 298 10.81 -8.78 -7.44
C LEU A 298 10.64 -9.87 -8.49
N ALA A 299 11.38 -9.79 -9.60
CA ALA A 299 11.37 -10.74 -10.68
C ALA A 299 12.81 -11.18 -11.03
N PRO A 300 13.53 -11.84 -10.10
CA PRO A 300 14.80 -12.46 -10.45
C PRO A 300 14.55 -13.55 -11.50
N ALA A 301 15.53 -13.76 -12.39
CA ALA A 301 15.50 -14.85 -13.34
C ALA A 301 15.16 -16.17 -12.63
N GLU A 302 14.37 -17.02 -13.30
CA GLU A 302 14.07 -18.40 -12.87
C GLU A 302 13.16 -18.55 -11.64
N THR A 303 12.75 -17.47 -10.98
CA THR A 303 11.87 -17.53 -9.79
C THR A 303 10.40 -17.84 -10.11
N GLY A 304 9.99 -17.64 -11.37
CA GLY A 304 8.59 -17.71 -11.76
C GLY A 304 7.73 -16.63 -11.12
N SER A 305 8.32 -15.46 -10.83
CA SER A 305 7.62 -14.27 -10.35
C SER A 305 6.54 -13.81 -11.33
N TRP A 306 5.45 -13.30 -10.77
CA TRP A 306 4.30 -12.78 -11.52
C TRP A 306 4.37 -11.24 -11.65
N ALA A 307 5.51 -10.64 -11.32
CA ALA A 307 5.69 -9.20 -11.43
C ALA A 307 5.88 -8.76 -12.87
N VAL A 308 5.17 -7.68 -13.22
CA VAL A 308 5.33 -6.97 -14.48
C VAL A 308 5.68 -5.52 -14.23
N VAL A 309 6.35 -4.88 -15.20
CA VAL A 309 6.64 -3.45 -15.16
C VAL A 309 6.25 -2.76 -16.46
N SER A 310 5.70 -1.55 -16.36
CA SER A 310 5.43 -0.65 -17.48
C SER A 310 6.01 0.74 -17.21
N ASN A 311 6.42 1.42 -18.29
CA ASN A 311 7.05 2.73 -18.25
C ASN A 311 6.19 3.76 -18.99
N VAL A 312 5.71 4.77 -18.28
CA VAL A 312 4.87 5.85 -18.84
C VAL A 312 5.75 6.88 -19.53
N GLU A 313 5.52 7.08 -20.83
CA GLU A 313 6.21 8.10 -21.62
C GLU A 313 5.88 9.49 -21.06
N ARG A 314 6.88 10.33 -20.81
CA ARG A 314 6.70 11.64 -20.15
C ARG A 314 6.08 11.58 -18.75
N GLY A 315 5.91 10.38 -18.19
CA GLY A 315 5.41 10.15 -16.83
C GLY A 315 6.29 10.85 -15.80
N SER A 316 5.64 11.56 -14.88
CA SER A 316 6.30 12.29 -13.80
C SER A 316 6.21 11.52 -12.49
N HIS A 317 6.86 12.01 -11.43
CA HIS A 317 6.64 11.44 -10.12
C HIS A 317 5.20 11.71 -9.65
N CYS A 318 4.61 12.84 -10.02
CA CYS A 318 3.34 13.28 -9.44
C CYS A 318 2.10 13.10 -10.33
N GLY A 319 2.25 12.57 -11.54
CA GLY A 319 1.13 12.44 -12.49
C GLY A 319 0.00 11.55 -11.99
N TYR A 320 0.31 10.58 -11.13
CA TYR A 320 -0.67 9.69 -10.52
C TYR A 320 -1.66 10.43 -9.60
N LEU A 321 -1.26 11.55 -8.99
CA LEU A 321 -2.03 12.17 -7.91
C LEU A 321 -3.36 12.75 -8.40
N THR A 322 -4.40 12.50 -7.62
CA THR A 322 -5.75 13.07 -7.79
C THR A 322 -5.87 14.52 -7.31
N ASP A 323 -4.85 15.04 -6.64
CA ASP A 323 -4.71 16.47 -6.31
C ASP A 323 -3.24 16.91 -6.29
N THR A 324 -2.99 18.20 -6.53
CA THR A 324 -1.68 18.80 -6.47
C THR A 324 -1.12 18.73 -5.06
N SER A 325 0.11 18.25 -4.93
CA SER A 325 0.88 18.24 -3.68
C SER A 325 2.18 19.00 -3.89
N ASP A 326 2.44 20.03 -3.08
CA ASP A 326 3.67 20.81 -3.17
C ASP A 326 4.90 19.93 -2.92
N LEU A 327 4.82 19.05 -1.91
CA LEU A 327 5.90 18.11 -1.56
C LEU A 327 6.21 17.15 -2.71
N CYS A 328 5.17 16.58 -3.34
CA CYS A 328 5.38 15.74 -4.51
C CYS A 328 5.99 16.57 -5.65
N SER A 329 5.41 17.73 -5.95
CA SER A 329 5.81 18.59 -7.09
C SER A 329 7.29 18.99 -7.02
N MET A 330 7.89 19.04 -5.83
CA MET A 330 9.33 19.23 -5.67
C MET A 330 10.17 18.13 -6.34
N ALA A 331 9.73 16.88 -6.33
CA ALA A 331 10.41 15.77 -6.99
C ALA A 331 10.47 15.93 -8.52
N ASP A 332 9.50 16.65 -9.10
CA ASP A 332 9.41 16.88 -10.54
C ASP A 332 10.10 18.17 -11.02
N MET A 333 10.56 19.03 -10.11
CA MET A 333 11.23 20.28 -10.46
C MET A 333 12.50 20.04 -11.27
N LYS A 334 12.75 20.89 -12.29
CA LYS A 334 13.96 20.80 -13.14
C LYS A 334 15.28 20.87 -12.36
N SER A 335 15.28 21.54 -11.20
CA SER A 335 16.43 21.61 -10.30
C SER A 335 16.72 20.28 -9.59
N GLN A 336 15.69 19.45 -9.39
CA GLN A 336 15.77 18.17 -8.69
C GLN A 336 15.82 16.98 -9.67
N CYS A 337 15.25 17.13 -10.87
CA CYS A 337 15.16 16.09 -11.86
C CYS A 337 15.64 16.56 -13.24
N LYS A 338 16.71 15.92 -13.74
CA LYS A 338 17.30 16.20 -15.07
C LYS A 338 16.82 15.26 -16.17
N ARG A 339 16.00 14.26 -15.85
CA ARG A 339 15.36 13.39 -16.84
C ARG A 339 14.40 14.20 -17.71
N CYS A 340 14.40 13.90 -19.02
CA CYS A 340 13.53 14.50 -20.02
C CYS A 340 13.59 16.05 -20.08
N PRO A 341 14.76 16.66 -20.34
CA PRO A 341 14.88 18.11 -20.37
C PRO A 341 13.99 18.71 -21.48
N GLY A 342 13.20 19.72 -21.12
CA GLY A 342 12.33 20.43 -22.07
C GLY A 342 11.02 19.72 -22.42
N VAL A 343 10.78 18.54 -21.86
CA VAL A 343 9.53 17.79 -22.05
C VAL A 343 8.46 18.29 -21.07
N ASP A 344 7.23 18.50 -21.56
CA ASP A 344 6.07 18.75 -20.70
C ASP A 344 5.62 17.42 -20.09
N LYS A 345 5.80 17.25 -18.78
CA LYS A 345 5.47 15.98 -18.11
C LYS A 345 3.99 15.93 -17.74
N TYR A 346 3.44 14.74 -17.54
CA TYR A 346 2.10 14.61 -16.97
C TYR A 346 2.04 15.25 -15.58
N LYS A 347 0.90 15.84 -15.23
CA LYS A 347 0.66 16.57 -13.98
C LYS A 347 -0.42 15.86 -13.19
N ALA A 348 -0.42 16.07 -11.87
CA ALA A 348 -1.54 15.69 -11.01
C ALA A 348 -2.87 16.24 -11.56
N LYS A 349 -3.98 15.55 -11.29
CA LYS A 349 -5.31 15.85 -11.85
C LYS A 349 -5.34 15.82 -13.39
N GLY A 350 -4.48 14.99 -13.99
CA GLY A 350 -4.29 14.92 -15.44
C GLY A 350 -4.59 13.53 -16.02
N ASP A 351 -4.11 13.31 -17.24
CA ASP A 351 -4.34 12.05 -17.97
C ASP A 351 -3.75 10.84 -17.24
N GLU A 352 -2.57 10.97 -16.61
CA GLU A 352 -1.94 9.89 -15.83
C GLU A 352 -2.76 9.51 -14.59
N THR A 353 -3.50 10.44 -14.00
CA THR A 353 -4.45 10.17 -12.91
C THR A 353 -5.62 9.30 -13.39
N ALA A 354 -6.19 9.63 -14.56
CA ALA A 354 -7.29 8.87 -15.15
C ALA A 354 -6.84 7.47 -15.57
N PHE A 355 -5.66 7.36 -16.18
CA PHE A 355 -5.01 6.09 -16.46
C PHE A 355 -4.84 5.24 -15.20
N THR A 356 -4.41 5.84 -14.09
CA THR A 356 -4.22 5.12 -12.81
C THR A 356 -5.53 4.59 -12.23
N ALA A 357 -6.61 5.36 -12.32
CA ALA A 357 -7.93 4.90 -11.89
C ALA A 357 -8.41 3.69 -12.71
N GLU A 358 -8.26 3.74 -14.04
CA GLU A 358 -8.59 2.62 -14.94
C GLU A 358 -7.67 1.42 -14.70
N LEU A 359 -6.39 1.64 -14.41
CA LEU A 359 -5.43 0.59 -14.05
C LEU A 359 -5.89 -0.16 -12.81
N ILE A 360 -6.24 0.55 -11.72
CA ILE A 360 -6.72 -0.07 -10.49
C ILE A 360 -8.01 -0.84 -10.76
N LYS A 361 -8.95 -0.25 -11.50
CA LYS A 361 -10.21 -0.89 -11.87
C LYS A 361 -9.99 -2.21 -12.60
N ARG A 362 -9.20 -2.19 -13.69
CA ARG A 362 -8.90 -3.40 -14.47
C ARG A 362 -8.10 -4.44 -13.70
N PHE A 363 -7.27 -4.01 -12.77
CA PHE A 363 -6.54 -4.91 -11.90
C PHE A 363 -7.50 -5.60 -10.91
N ILE A 364 -8.49 -4.89 -10.38
CA ILE A 364 -9.59 -5.49 -9.58
C ILE A 364 -10.41 -6.47 -10.43
N ASP A 365 -10.60 -6.20 -11.73
CA ASP A 365 -11.38 -7.07 -12.62
C ASP A 365 -10.79 -8.48 -12.83
N LEU A 366 -9.52 -8.68 -12.47
CA LEU A 366 -8.88 -10.01 -12.42
C LEU A 366 -9.57 -10.97 -11.45
N TYR A 367 -10.23 -10.42 -10.42
CA TYR A 367 -10.74 -11.21 -9.30
C TYR A 367 -12.24 -11.46 -9.46
N PRO A 368 -12.69 -12.72 -9.30
CA PRO A 368 -14.12 -13.03 -9.20
C PRO A 368 -14.70 -12.48 -7.90
N ASP A 369 -16.02 -12.30 -7.85
CA ASP A 369 -16.71 -11.76 -6.67
C ASP A 369 -16.44 -12.62 -5.43
N GLY A 370 -15.78 -12.02 -4.43
CA GLY A 370 -15.42 -12.68 -3.17
C GLY A 370 -14.30 -13.73 -3.27
N GLY A 371 -13.67 -13.91 -4.44
CA GLY A 371 -12.66 -14.93 -4.68
C GLY A 371 -11.28 -14.39 -5.04
N CYS A 372 -10.27 -15.26 -5.00
CA CYS A 372 -8.92 -14.97 -5.47
C CYS A 372 -8.82 -15.14 -6.99
N PHE A 373 -7.75 -14.66 -7.61
CA PHE A 373 -7.43 -15.00 -8.99
C PHE A 373 -7.32 -16.53 -9.14
N GLN A 374 -8.04 -17.10 -10.10
CA GLN A 374 -8.18 -18.56 -10.26
C GLN A 374 -7.20 -19.16 -11.28
N GLY A 375 -6.47 -18.33 -12.03
CA GLY A 375 -5.52 -18.77 -13.05
C GLY A 375 -4.10 -19.01 -12.52
N GLY A 376 -3.23 -19.54 -13.38
CA GLY A 376 -1.79 -19.59 -13.20
C GLY A 376 -1.06 -18.41 -13.88
N PHE A 377 0.26 -18.51 -13.99
CA PHE A 377 1.08 -17.46 -14.61
C PHE A 377 0.67 -17.16 -16.06
N ASN A 378 0.31 -18.19 -16.82
CA ASN A 378 -0.08 -18.03 -18.22
C ASN A 378 -1.42 -17.29 -18.34
N GLU A 379 -2.38 -17.58 -17.49
CA GLU A 379 -3.65 -16.87 -17.43
C GLU A 379 -3.43 -15.42 -16.97
N TRP A 380 -2.49 -15.18 -16.07
CA TRP A 380 -2.12 -13.84 -15.62
C TRP A 380 -1.51 -13.02 -16.76
N ILE A 381 -0.47 -13.52 -17.43
CA ILE A 381 0.24 -12.77 -18.47
C ILE A 381 -0.59 -12.57 -19.74
N ASN A 382 -1.63 -13.39 -19.95
CA ASN A 382 -2.59 -13.24 -21.05
C ASN A 382 -3.92 -12.62 -20.60
N SER A 383 -4.01 -12.11 -19.37
CA SER A 383 -5.23 -11.49 -18.85
C SER A 383 -5.59 -10.20 -19.59
N ASP A 384 -6.87 -9.81 -19.53
CA ASP A 384 -7.35 -8.55 -20.13
C ASP A 384 -6.61 -7.33 -19.56
N PHE A 385 -6.18 -7.38 -18.30
CA PHE A 385 -5.34 -6.35 -17.69
C PHE A 385 -4.00 -6.19 -18.42
N ILE A 386 -3.27 -7.30 -18.61
CA ILE A 386 -1.96 -7.25 -19.28
C ILE A 386 -2.11 -6.93 -20.77
N ASN A 387 -3.13 -7.45 -21.43
CA ASN A 387 -3.42 -7.13 -22.84
C ASN A 387 -3.78 -5.66 -23.04
N TRP A 388 -4.51 -5.06 -22.09
CA TRP A 388 -4.79 -3.63 -22.07
C TRP A 388 -3.49 -2.82 -21.86
N LEU A 389 -2.69 -3.18 -20.86
CA LEU A 389 -1.46 -2.47 -20.51
C LEU A 389 -0.36 -2.62 -21.57
N ASN A 390 -0.34 -3.73 -22.33
CA ASN A 390 0.65 -4.01 -23.35
C ASN A 390 0.34 -3.33 -24.71
N GLN A 391 -0.01 -2.05 -24.67
CA GLN A 391 -0.34 -1.23 -25.84
C GLN A 391 0.40 0.11 -25.78
N GLU A 392 0.62 0.76 -26.93
CA GLU A 392 1.28 2.09 -26.99
C GLU A 392 0.51 3.11 -26.15
N SER A 393 -0.82 3.08 -26.22
CA SER A 393 -1.69 3.98 -25.46
C SER A 393 -2.92 3.24 -24.95
N PRO A 394 -2.85 2.61 -23.77
CA PRO A 394 -3.92 1.76 -23.23
C PRO A 394 -5.28 2.47 -23.07
N ASP A 395 -5.27 3.75 -22.74
CA ASP A 395 -6.46 4.58 -22.54
C ASP A 395 -6.69 5.61 -23.67
N GLY A 396 -5.85 5.58 -24.71
CA GLY A 396 -5.86 6.53 -25.82
C GLY A 396 -5.32 7.93 -25.50
N LYS A 397 -4.78 8.16 -24.30
CA LYS A 397 -4.25 9.47 -23.86
C LYS A 397 -2.84 9.39 -23.31
N VAL A 398 -2.61 8.45 -22.39
CA VAL A 398 -1.32 8.14 -21.81
C VAL A 398 -0.57 7.22 -22.75
N LYS A 399 0.70 7.52 -23.01
CA LYS A 399 1.59 6.69 -23.81
C LYS A 399 2.54 5.90 -22.93
N LEU A 400 2.89 4.70 -23.38
CA LEU A 400 3.90 3.85 -22.76
C LEU A 400 5.15 3.76 -23.63
N VAL A 401 6.31 3.61 -22.98
CA VAL A 401 7.59 3.39 -23.64
C VAL A 401 7.75 1.89 -23.91
N PRO A 402 8.04 1.46 -25.16
CA PRO A 402 8.29 0.06 -25.43
C PRO A 402 9.64 -0.38 -24.84
N PHE A 403 9.68 -1.58 -24.28
CA PHE A 403 10.89 -2.27 -23.86
C PHE A 403 11.68 -2.78 -25.07
N PRO A 404 12.95 -3.23 -24.90
CA PRO A 404 13.75 -3.78 -26.00
C PRO A 404 13.09 -4.95 -26.74
N SER A 405 12.15 -5.65 -26.10
CA SER A 405 11.35 -6.72 -26.72
C SER A 405 10.28 -6.21 -27.70
N GLY A 406 10.05 -4.90 -27.78
CA GLY A 406 8.97 -4.26 -28.53
C GLY A 406 7.61 -4.27 -27.81
N LYS A 407 7.53 -4.88 -26.62
CA LYS A 407 6.33 -4.88 -25.75
C LYS A 407 6.32 -3.63 -24.85
N TYR A 408 5.15 -3.27 -24.33
CA TYR A 408 4.94 -2.16 -23.38
C TYR A 408 4.83 -2.61 -21.92
N VAL A 409 4.94 -3.92 -21.71
CA VAL A 409 5.03 -4.58 -20.42
C VAL A 409 6.26 -5.49 -20.46
N ASP A 410 7.13 -5.38 -19.47
CA ASP A 410 8.22 -6.33 -19.25
C ASP A 410 7.87 -7.30 -18.13
N CYS A 411 8.30 -8.55 -18.29
CA CYS A 411 8.02 -9.65 -17.38
C CYS A 411 9.13 -10.71 -17.49
N VAL A 412 9.43 -11.38 -16.38
CA VAL A 412 10.38 -12.51 -16.37
C VAL A 412 9.59 -13.81 -16.32
N PRO A 413 9.52 -14.59 -17.41
CA PRO A 413 8.76 -15.83 -17.41
C PRO A 413 9.37 -16.87 -16.46
N PRO A 414 8.55 -17.77 -15.88
CA PRO A 414 9.05 -18.92 -15.12
C PRO A 414 10.00 -19.76 -15.95
N ALA A 415 11.00 -20.38 -15.29
CA ALA A 415 11.85 -21.34 -15.96
C ALA A 415 10.99 -22.45 -16.58
N THR A 416 11.08 -22.63 -17.89
CA THR A 416 10.45 -23.77 -18.57
C THR A 416 11.07 -25.04 -17.99
N PRO A 417 10.28 -26.02 -17.50
CA PRO A 417 10.84 -27.30 -17.09
C PRO A 417 11.58 -27.88 -18.30
N MET A 418 12.87 -28.18 -18.17
CA MET A 418 13.54 -28.99 -19.17
C MET A 418 12.82 -30.36 -19.19
N ALA A 419 12.21 -30.67 -20.33
CA ALA A 419 11.44 -31.89 -20.57
C ALA A 419 12.31 -33.14 -20.48
#